data_AF-A0A2V7T8L3-F1
#
_entry.id   AF-A0A2V7T8L3-F1
#
_cell.length_a   1.000
_cell.length_b   1.000
_cell.length_c   1.000
_cell.angle_alpha   90.00
_cell.angle_beta   90.00
_cell.angle_gamma   90.00
#
_symmetry.space_group_name_H-M   'P 1'
#
loop_
_entity.id
_entity.type
_entity.pdbx_description
1 polymer ?
#
loop_
_entity_poly.entity_id
_entity_poly.type
_entity_poly.pdbx_seq_one_letter_code
_entity_poly.pdbx_strand_id
1 'polypeptide(L)'
;MMRRYSSVPLMIGVLSLAACAHGTQAGMSTATPKKDPRVGLRAGWMDAGQAAWNLKLVSTTPPSEQFINPSTPGDFRLINSDISVVGPYVIQGNFSGYQVWDISNPSHPTLHTAYVCPGSQSDVSVYRRLMFVSGESLNGRTDCGTQGVEDSVSHDRLRGIRIFDITDIAHPKTLANVQTCRGSHTHTVVTSPADTANVYIYVSGSAPVRSPNELAGCSGADLDQDSSSALFRI
;
A
#
# COMPACT_ATOMS: atom_id res chain seq x y z
N MET A 1 31.31 -85.48 -13.31
CA MET A 1 30.90 -84.79 -14.56
C MET A 1 30.87 -83.30 -14.31
N MET A 2 31.77 -82.57 -14.97
CA MET A 2 31.88 -81.11 -14.97
C MET A 2 30.67 -80.46 -15.64
N ARG A 3 30.24 -79.30 -15.14
CA ARG A 3 30.14 -78.09 -15.99
C ARG A 3 30.05 -76.81 -15.15
N ARG A 4 31.07 -75.98 -15.34
CA ARG A 4 31.13 -74.58 -14.93
C ARG A 4 30.13 -73.77 -15.77
N TYR A 5 29.44 -72.82 -15.14
CA TYR A 5 28.85 -71.68 -15.83
C TYR A 5 29.31 -70.42 -15.11
N SER A 6 30.18 -69.66 -15.80
CA SER A 6 30.54 -68.29 -15.46
C SER A 6 29.43 -67.36 -15.95
N SER A 7 28.98 -66.46 -15.10
CA SER A 7 28.08 -65.37 -15.48
C SER A 7 28.51 -64.09 -14.75
N VAL A 8 29.07 -63.17 -15.52
CA VAL A 8 29.35 -61.78 -15.16
C VAL A 8 28.15 -60.94 -15.60
N PRO A 9 27.64 -60.03 -14.76
CA PRO A 9 27.18 -58.74 -15.26
C PRO A 9 27.71 -57.59 -14.37
N LEU A 10 28.48 -56.66 -14.95
CA LEU A 10 28.04 -55.34 -15.44
C LEU A 10 27.73 -54.35 -14.31
N MET A 11 28.77 -53.66 -13.83
CA MET A 11 28.65 -52.47 -12.99
C MET A 11 28.08 -51.30 -13.82
N ILE A 12 26.85 -50.89 -13.54
CA ILE A 12 26.31 -49.60 -14.00
C ILE A 12 26.62 -48.57 -12.91
N GLY A 13 27.69 -47.82 -13.10
CA GLY A 13 28.00 -46.65 -12.28
C GLY A 13 27.08 -45.49 -12.67
N VAL A 14 26.08 -45.21 -11.86
CA VAL A 14 25.24 -44.01 -12.00
C VAL A 14 26.07 -42.81 -11.54
N LEU A 15 26.63 -42.03 -12.48
CA LEU A 15 27.14 -40.70 -12.19
C LEU A 15 25.97 -39.77 -11.85
N SER A 16 25.72 -39.59 -10.56
CA SER A 16 24.83 -38.55 -10.06
C SER A 16 25.57 -37.21 -10.15
N LEU A 17 25.38 -36.48 -11.24
CA LEU A 17 25.75 -35.06 -11.31
C LEU A 17 24.78 -34.27 -10.44
N ALA A 18 25.12 -34.14 -9.15
CA ALA A 18 24.49 -33.16 -8.29
C ALA A 18 24.88 -31.76 -8.79
N ALA A 19 24.05 -31.17 -9.65
CA ALA A 19 24.13 -29.77 -9.99
C ALA A 19 23.75 -28.96 -8.74
N CYS A 20 24.75 -28.59 -7.94
CA CYS A 20 24.58 -27.58 -6.90
C CYS A 20 24.19 -26.27 -7.59
N ALA A 21 22.88 -25.96 -7.61
CA ALA A 21 22.38 -24.64 -7.92
C ALA A 21 22.93 -23.70 -6.83
N HIS A 22 24.01 -23.00 -7.15
CA HIS A 22 24.55 -21.94 -6.31
C HIS A 22 23.58 -20.77 -6.39
N GLY A 23 22.56 -20.79 -5.52
CA GLY A 23 21.82 -19.58 -5.21
C GLY A 23 22.82 -18.55 -4.73
N THR A 24 22.95 -17.45 -5.47
CA THR A 24 23.78 -16.31 -5.10
C THR A 24 23.25 -15.76 -3.79
N GLN A 25 23.84 -16.19 -2.67
CA GLN A 25 23.68 -15.48 -1.40
C GLN A 25 24.23 -14.07 -1.61
N ALA A 26 23.33 -13.10 -1.76
CA ALA A 26 23.67 -11.70 -1.64
C ALA A 26 24.32 -11.52 -0.26
N GLY A 27 25.65 -11.43 -0.24
CA GLY A 27 26.42 -11.28 0.98
C GLY A 27 25.99 -10.00 1.69
N MET A 28 25.44 -10.15 2.90
CA MET A 28 25.11 -9.02 3.76
C MET A 28 26.42 -8.40 4.27
N SER A 29 27.01 -7.50 3.48
CA SER A 29 28.13 -6.69 3.91
C SER A 29 27.61 -5.47 4.67
N THR A 30 28.03 -5.33 5.93
CA THR A 30 27.82 -4.11 6.72
C THR A 30 28.81 -3.01 6.34
N ALA A 31 29.92 -3.36 5.69
CA ALA A 31 30.91 -2.39 5.22
C ALA A 31 30.38 -1.61 4.02
N THR A 32 30.57 -0.29 4.04
CA THR A 32 30.19 0.62 2.96
C THR A 32 30.84 0.20 1.64
N PRO A 33 30.07 0.02 0.54
CA PRO A 33 30.62 -0.32 -0.76
C PRO A 33 31.62 0.73 -1.24
N LYS A 34 32.82 0.29 -1.69
CA LYS A 34 33.87 1.19 -2.22
C LYS A 34 33.53 1.79 -3.58
N LYS A 35 32.70 1.10 -4.36
CA LYS A 35 32.13 1.57 -5.64
C LYS A 35 30.62 1.59 -5.49
N ASP A 36 29.96 2.57 -6.10
CA ASP A 36 28.50 2.66 -6.05
C ASP A 36 27.87 1.46 -6.79
N PRO A 37 27.17 0.54 -6.09
CA PRO A 37 26.58 -0.64 -6.71
C PRO A 37 25.37 -0.31 -7.60
N ARG A 38 24.91 0.94 -7.63
CA ARG A 38 23.79 1.38 -8.47
C ARG A 38 24.20 1.69 -9.92
N VAL A 39 25.50 1.89 -10.18
CA VAL A 39 26.01 2.20 -11.52
C VAL A 39 25.91 0.97 -12.41
N GLY A 40 25.20 1.09 -13.54
CA GLY A 40 25.03 0.01 -14.53
C GLY A 40 23.87 -0.95 -14.25
N LEU A 41 23.00 -0.67 -13.27
CA LEU A 41 21.78 -1.45 -13.08
C LEU A 41 20.88 -1.37 -14.33
N ARG A 42 20.36 -2.53 -14.75
CA ARG A 42 19.42 -2.60 -15.86
C ARG A 42 18.06 -2.03 -15.48
N ALA A 43 17.40 -1.39 -16.43
CA ALA A 43 15.98 -1.07 -16.29
C ALA A 43 15.12 -2.35 -16.27
N GLY A 44 13.89 -2.22 -15.77
CA GLY A 44 12.89 -3.27 -15.69
C GLY A 44 11.68 -2.77 -14.91
N TRP A 45 10.52 -3.40 -15.08
CA TRP A 45 9.34 -3.06 -14.28
C TRP A 45 9.26 -3.91 -13.02
N MET A 46 9.17 -5.24 -13.20
CA MET A 46 9.13 -6.21 -12.09
C MET A 46 10.46 -6.95 -11.90
N ASP A 47 11.45 -6.63 -12.73
CA ASP A 47 12.73 -7.32 -12.80
C ASP A 47 13.93 -6.36 -12.88
N ALA A 48 13.75 -5.08 -12.54
CA ALA A 48 14.85 -4.10 -12.55
C ALA A 48 16.09 -4.60 -11.80
N GLY A 49 17.27 -4.16 -12.25
CA GLY A 49 18.51 -4.40 -11.51
C GLY A 49 18.41 -3.82 -10.09
N GLN A 50 18.92 -4.55 -9.10
CA GLN A 50 18.82 -4.17 -7.70
C GLN A 50 20.20 -3.99 -7.07
N ALA A 51 20.29 -3.04 -6.16
CA ALA A 51 21.42 -2.89 -5.26
C ALA A 51 20.88 -2.67 -3.84
N ALA A 52 21.46 -3.35 -2.87
CA ALA A 52 21.11 -3.21 -1.46
C ALA A 52 22.40 -3.16 -0.63
N TRP A 53 22.36 -2.36 0.44
CA TRP A 53 23.42 -2.32 1.45
C TRP A 53 22.77 -2.29 2.82
N ASN A 54 23.23 -3.16 3.73
CA ASN A 54 22.67 -3.33 5.08
C ASN A 54 21.16 -3.65 5.13
N LEU A 55 20.58 -4.08 4.00
CA LEU A 55 19.20 -4.50 3.85
C LEU A 55 19.16 -5.76 3.00
N LYS A 56 18.20 -6.64 3.29
CA LYS A 56 17.90 -7.82 2.50
C LYS A 56 16.49 -7.68 1.95
N LEU A 57 16.36 -7.71 0.63
CA LEU A 57 15.07 -7.89 -0.01
C LEU A 57 14.56 -9.31 0.30
N VAL A 58 13.38 -9.40 0.87
CA VAL A 58 12.78 -10.68 1.30
C VAL A 58 11.72 -11.17 0.31
N SER A 59 10.96 -10.24 -0.30
CA SER A 59 9.98 -10.56 -1.34
C SER A 59 9.78 -9.36 -2.29
N THR A 60 9.39 -9.65 -3.53
CA THR A 60 8.87 -8.70 -4.53
C THR A 60 7.50 -9.16 -5.01
N THR A 61 6.60 -9.45 -4.07
CA THR A 61 5.23 -9.86 -4.37
C THR A 61 4.54 -8.78 -5.24
N PRO A 62 4.04 -9.12 -6.43
CA PRO A 62 3.30 -8.18 -7.27
C PRO A 62 2.01 -7.69 -6.61
N PRO A 63 1.53 -6.47 -6.94
CA PRO A 63 0.18 -6.05 -6.57
C PRO A 63 -0.87 -7.01 -7.14
N SER A 64 -2.05 -7.06 -6.51
CA SER A 64 -3.18 -7.84 -7.03
C SER A 64 -3.72 -7.26 -8.34
N GLU A 65 -4.49 -8.07 -9.08
CA GLU A 65 -5.04 -7.70 -10.40
C GLU A 65 -5.84 -6.39 -10.41
N GLN A 66 -6.57 -6.11 -9.32
CA GLN A 66 -7.36 -4.88 -9.19
C GLN A 66 -6.49 -3.62 -8.97
N PHE A 67 -5.23 -3.82 -8.60
CA PHE A 67 -4.28 -2.77 -8.22
C PHE A 67 -3.04 -2.73 -9.12
N ILE A 68 -3.10 -3.36 -10.29
CA ILE A 68 -2.09 -3.26 -11.34
C ILE A 68 -2.75 -3.16 -12.73
N ASN A 69 -2.15 -2.38 -13.62
CA ASN A 69 -2.54 -2.34 -15.03
C ASN A 69 -1.34 -2.77 -15.90
N PRO A 70 -1.26 -4.06 -16.29
CA PRO A 70 -0.13 -4.60 -17.06
C PRO A 70 0.12 -3.89 -18.39
N SER A 71 -0.90 -3.29 -18.98
CA SER A 71 -0.82 -2.57 -20.25
C SER A 71 -0.38 -1.11 -20.10
N THR A 72 -0.34 -0.59 -18.87
CA THR A 72 0.02 0.81 -18.60
C THR A 72 0.91 0.91 -17.35
N PRO A 73 2.21 0.59 -17.48
CA PRO A 73 3.16 0.82 -16.39
C PRO A 73 3.13 2.28 -15.95
N GLY A 74 3.01 2.52 -14.63
CA GLY A 74 2.89 3.87 -14.08
C GLY A 74 1.48 4.48 -14.14
N ASP A 75 0.43 3.67 -14.30
CA ASP A 75 -0.97 4.12 -14.17
C ASP A 75 -1.18 4.87 -12.85
N PHE A 76 -1.39 6.19 -12.96
CA PHE A 76 -1.43 7.11 -11.81
C PHE A 76 -2.58 6.79 -10.84
N ARG A 77 -3.63 6.09 -11.31
CA ARG A 77 -4.75 5.67 -10.46
C ARG A 77 -4.36 4.57 -9.47
N LEU A 78 -3.26 3.88 -9.74
CA LEU A 78 -2.82 2.69 -9.01
C LEU A 78 -1.50 2.92 -8.26
N ILE A 79 -1.18 4.17 -7.95
CA ILE A 79 -0.02 4.53 -7.12
C ILE A 79 -0.28 4.04 -5.69
N ASN A 80 0.67 3.28 -5.15
CA ASN A 80 0.68 2.90 -3.74
C ASN A 80 1.09 4.10 -2.88
N SER A 81 0.55 4.15 -1.67
CA SER A 81 0.82 5.20 -0.68
C SER A 81 1.37 4.59 0.61
N ASP A 82 0.81 4.97 1.76
CA ASP A 82 1.26 4.49 3.06
C ASP A 82 0.96 3.02 3.32
N ILE A 83 1.56 2.52 4.39
CA ILE A 83 1.35 1.18 4.92
C ILE A 83 1.07 1.24 6.42
N SER A 84 0.25 0.29 6.89
CA SER A 84 0.05 0.05 8.32
C SER A 84 0.19 -1.44 8.62
N VAL A 85 0.72 -1.78 9.79
CA VAL A 85 0.98 -3.18 10.18
C VAL A 85 0.10 -3.53 11.38
N VAL A 86 -0.68 -4.61 11.27
CA VAL A 86 -1.59 -5.09 12.32
C VAL A 86 -1.45 -6.60 12.46
N GLY A 87 -0.79 -7.04 13.54
CA GLY A 87 -0.51 -8.46 13.75
C GLY A 87 0.29 -9.05 12.57
N PRO A 88 -0.18 -10.12 11.90
CA PRO A 88 0.47 -10.71 10.74
C PRO A 88 0.10 -10.03 9.41
N TYR A 89 -0.61 -8.89 9.43
CA TYR A 89 -1.09 -8.25 8.22
C TYR A 89 -0.39 -6.91 7.94
N VAL A 90 -0.17 -6.63 6.66
CA VAL A 90 0.16 -5.29 6.14
C VAL A 90 -1.03 -4.78 5.36
N ILE A 91 -1.55 -3.62 5.75
CA ILE A 91 -2.51 -2.86 4.98
C ILE A 91 -1.71 -1.86 4.15
N GLN A 92 -1.85 -1.93 2.83
CA GLN A 92 -1.17 -1.07 1.88
C GLN A 92 -2.18 -0.18 1.18
N GLY A 93 -2.05 1.13 1.38
CA GLY A 93 -2.82 2.16 0.71
C GLY A 93 -2.48 2.27 -0.77
N ASN A 94 -3.47 2.66 -1.56
CA ASN A 94 -3.34 2.89 -2.99
C ASN A 94 -4.39 3.91 -3.46
N PHE A 95 -4.11 4.68 -4.50
CA PHE A 95 -5.04 5.70 -4.98
C PHE A 95 -6.44 5.17 -5.38
N SER A 96 -6.55 3.86 -5.64
CA SER A 96 -7.81 3.16 -5.91
C SER A 96 -8.42 2.41 -4.70
N GLY A 97 -7.86 2.51 -3.49
CA GLY A 97 -8.35 1.83 -2.29
C GLY A 97 -7.22 1.31 -1.39
N TYR A 98 -7.34 0.08 -0.90
CA TYR A 98 -6.25 -0.55 -0.13
C TYR A 98 -6.24 -2.08 -0.31
N GLN A 99 -5.07 -2.67 -0.08
CA GLN A 99 -4.86 -4.12 -0.09
C GLN A 99 -4.39 -4.58 1.28
N VAL A 100 -4.86 -5.74 1.72
CA VAL A 100 -4.40 -6.40 2.95
C VAL A 100 -3.60 -7.62 2.56
N TRP A 101 -2.35 -7.66 3.00
CA TRP A 101 -1.41 -8.75 2.76
C TRP A 101 -1.18 -9.54 4.05
N ASP A 102 -1.31 -10.86 4.00
CA ASP A 102 -0.81 -11.75 5.05
C ASP A 102 0.70 -11.91 4.88
N ILE A 103 1.45 -11.46 5.90
CA ILE A 103 2.91 -11.53 5.99
C ILE A 103 3.39 -12.52 7.05
N SER A 104 2.55 -13.48 7.47
CA SER A 104 2.95 -14.58 8.37
C SER A 104 4.17 -15.34 7.84
N ASN A 105 4.30 -15.41 6.50
CA ASN A 105 5.54 -15.78 5.82
C ASN A 105 6.09 -14.57 5.03
N PRO A 106 7.09 -13.84 5.55
CA PRO A 106 7.56 -12.61 4.92
C PRO A 106 8.28 -12.82 3.58
N SER A 107 8.76 -14.04 3.27
CA SER A 107 9.32 -14.36 1.95
C SER A 107 8.28 -14.78 0.93
N HIS A 108 7.04 -15.03 1.37
CA HIS A 108 5.90 -15.29 0.50
C HIS A 108 4.64 -14.59 1.02
N PRO A 109 4.59 -13.24 1.03
CA PRO A 109 3.36 -12.52 1.31
C PRO A 109 2.24 -12.96 0.38
N THR A 110 1.04 -13.14 0.91
CA THR A 110 -0.14 -13.52 0.13
C THR A 110 -1.23 -12.47 0.29
N LEU A 111 -2.01 -12.23 -0.77
CA LEU A 111 -3.14 -11.32 -0.68
C LEU A 111 -4.20 -11.93 0.22
N HIS A 112 -4.56 -11.23 1.31
CA HIS A 112 -5.63 -11.64 2.21
C HIS A 112 -6.98 -11.10 1.73
N THR A 113 -7.04 -9.80 1.41
CA THR A 113 -8.20 -9.17 0.78
C THR A 113 -7.78 -7.89 0.06
N ALA A 114 -8.59 -7.43 -0.88
CA ALA A 114 -8.39 -6.17 -1.61
C ALA A 114 -9.71 -5.40 -1.63
N TYR A 115 -9.66 -4.11 -1.29
CA TYR A 115 -10.82 -3.26 -1.19
C TYR A 115 -10.70 -2.09 -2.16
N VAL A 116 -11.40 -2.19 -3.29
CA VAL A 116 -11.47 -1.14 -4.30
C VAL A 116 -12.40 -0.04 -3.81
N CYS A 117 -11.85 1.12 -3.56
CA CYS A 117 -12.58 2.26 -3.04
C CYS A 117 -11.84 3.56 -3.44
N PRO A 118 -12.01 4.02 -4.68
CA PRO A 118 -11.26 5.16 -5.20
C PRO A 118 -11.45 6.43 -4.38
N GLY A 119 -10.37 7.19 -4.25
CA GLY A 119 -10.36 8.48 -3.56
C GLY A 119 -9.03 9.23 -3.59
N SER A 120 -8.03 8.70 -4.33
CA SER A 120 -6.60 9.03 -4.23
C SER A 120 -6.06 8.94 -2.81
N GLN A 121 -4.76 9.13 -2.64
CA GLN A 121 -4.04 9.07 -1.37
C GLN A 121 -4.19 7.71 -0.71
N SER A 122 -5.29 7.47 0.00
CA SER A 122 -5.55 6.25 0.75
C SER A 122 -4.42 5.92 1.71
N ASP A 123 -3.78 6.96 2.25
CA ASP A 123 -2.88 6.82 3.38
C ASP A 123 -3.64 6.16 4.52
N VAL A 124 -3.07 5.08 5.07
CA VAL A 124 -3.72 4.20 6.04
C VAL A 124 -3.06 4.31 7.40
N SER A 125 -3.87 4.57 8.44
CA SER A 125 -3.44 4.40 9.84
C SER A 125 -4.43 3.51 10.58
N VAL A 126 -3.92 2.72 11.52
CA VAL A 126 -4.74 1.86 12.37
C VAL A 126 -4.60 2.26 13.84
N TYR A 127 -5.73 2.40 14.53
CA TYR A 127 -5.81 2.50 15.98
C TYR A 127 -6.74 1.44 16.52
N ARG A 128 -6.18 0.43 17.18
CA ARG A 128 -6.94 -0.74 17.67
C ARG A 128 -7.70 -1.42 16.51
N ARG A 129 -9.03 -1.39 16.56
CA ARG A 129 -9.92 -1.94 15.52
C ARG A 129 -10.35 -0.91 14.47
N LEU A 130 -9.91 0.34 14.59
CA LEU A 130 -10.30 1.41 13.69
C LEU A 130 -9.21 1.62 12.66
N MET A 131 -9.60 1.68 11.40
CA MET A 131 -8.74 2.07 10.29
C MET A 131 -9.21 3.39 9.72
N PHE A 132 -8.26 4.30 9.52
CA PHE A 132 -8.47 5.61 8.95
C PHE A 132 -7.81 5.66 7.58
N VAL A 133 -8.54 6.12 6.57
CA VAL A 133 -8.07 6.16 5.18
C VAL A 133 -8.29 7.55 4.60
N SER A 134 -7.21 8.18 4.15
CA SER A 134 -7.23 9.48 3.49
C SER A 134 -7.95 9.41 2.14
N GLY A 135 -8.73 10.43 1.81
CA GLY A 135 -9.29 10.65 0.47
C GLY A 135 -9.28 12.13 0.10
N GLU A 136 -8.86 12.45 -1.11
CA GLU A 136 -8.67 13.83 -1.55
C GLU A 136 -9.19 14.10 -2.97
N SER A 137 -9.24 13.08 -3.82
CA SER A 137 -9.60 13.25 -5.21
C SER A 137 -11.02 13.76 -5.38
N LEU A 138 -11.25 14.44 -6.51
CA LEU A 138 -12.60 14.86 -6.87
C LEU A 138 -13.48 13.66 -7.25
N ASN A 139 -12.93 12.59 -7.80
CA ASN A 139 -13.73 11.44 -8.24
C ASN A 139 -14.04 10.42 -7.13
N GLY A 140 -13.53 10.59 -5.91
CA GLY A 140 -13.82 9.69 -4.80
C GLY A 140 -15.29 9.76 -4.37
N ARG A 141 -15.90 8.62 -4.05
CA ARG A 141 -17.29 8.55 -3.57
C ARG A 141 -17.42 8.05 -2.14
N THR A 142 -18.41 8.55 -1.41
CA THR A 142 -18.72 8.15 -0.02
C THR A 142 -19.12 6.68 0.09
N ASP A 143 -19.70 6.11 -0.97
CA ASP A 143 -20.12 4.71 -1.09
C ASP A 143 -19.05 3.78 -1.69
N CYS A 144 -17.84 4.28 -1.95
CA CYS A 144 -16.75 3.55 -2.64
C CYS A 144 -17.06 3.15 -4.10
N GLY A 145 -18.11 3.69 -4.73
CA GLY A 145 -18.43 3.43 -6.13
C GLY A 145 -17.33 3.88 -7.09
N THR A 146 -17.14 3.15 -8.19
CA THR A 146 -16.08 3.37 -9.18
C THR A 146 -16.49 4.29 -10.33
N GLN A 147 -17.75 4.72 -10.37
CA GLN A 147 -18.33 5.59 -11.41
C GLN A 147 -17.85 7.05 -11.31
N GLY A 148 -17.16 7.42 -10.23
CA GLY A 148 -16.68 8.78 -10.05
C GLY A 148 -17.77 9.78 -9.65
N VAL A 149 -17.44 11.07 -9.78
CA VAL A 149 -18.34 12.20 -9.54
C VAL A 149 -18.08 13.24 -10.63
N GLU A 150 -19.08 13.48 -11.49
CA GLU A 150 -18.97 14.39 -12.63
C GLU A 150 -19.33 15.84 -12.29
N ASP A 151 -20.33 16.02 -11.42
CA ASP A 151 -20.78 17.35 -11.02
C ASP A 151 -19.70 18.13 -10.28
N SER A 152 -19.72 19.45 -10.39
CA SER A 152 -18.82 20.34 -9.65
C SER A 152 -19.17 20.44 -8.15
N VAL A 153 -20.42 20.10 -7.79
CA VAL A 153 -20.96 20.07 -6.42
C VAL A 153 -21.74 18.76 -6.26
N SER A 154 -21.32 17.89 -5.35
CA SER A 154 -22.00 16.62 -5.13
C SER A 154 -21.86 16.12 -3.69
N HIS A 155 -22.98 15.70 -3.10
CA HIS A 155 -23.00 15.06 -1.79
C HIS A 155 -22.54 13.59 -1.82
N ASP A 156 -22.41 12.99 -3.00
CA ASP A 156 -21.81 11.67 -3.17
C ASP A 156 -20.28 11.70 -3.05
N ARG A 157 -19.66 12.88 -3.15
CA ARG A 157 -18.20 13.02 -3.16
C ARG A 157 -17.61 12.74 -1.78
N LEU A 158 -16.59 11.89 -1.75
CA LEU A 158 -15.70 11.79 -0.59
C LEU A 158 -14.49 12.69 -0.79
N ARG A 159 -14.28 13.60 0.17
CA ARG A 159 -12.97 14.20 0.44
C ARG A 159 -12.80 14.35 1.97
N GLY A 160 -11.77 13.75 2.54
CA GLY A 160 -11.52 13.75 3.99
C GLY A 160 -11.05 12.39 4.48
N ILE A 161 -11.60 11.89 5.60
CA ILE A 161 -11.19 10.63 6.21
C ILE A 161 -12.32 9.61 6.14
N ARG A 162 -12.06 8.42 5.59
CA ARG A 162 -12.90 7.24 5.78
C ARG A 162 -12.53 6.56 7.09
N ILE A 163 -13.52 6.08 7.83
CA ILE A 163 -13.33 5.32 9.07
C ILE A 163 -13.97 3.95 8.89
N PHE A 164 -13.18 2.91 9.10
CA PHE A 164 -13.63 1.53 9.04
C PHE A 164 -13.42 0.83 10.39
N ASP A 165 -14.34 -0.06 10.76
CA ASP A 165 -14.09 -1.12 11.75
C ASP A 165 -13.45 -2.31 11.04
N ILE A 166 -12.25 -2.68 11.48
CA ILE A 166 -11.45 -3.80 10.97
C ILE A 166 -11.33 -4.93 12.00
N THR A 167 -12.33 -5.09 12.89
CA THR A 167 -12.43 -6.26 13.78
C THR A 167 -12.36 -7.57 12.98
N ASP A 168 -13.01 -7.58 11.81
CA ASP A 168 -12.77 -8.57 10.75
C ASP A 168 -12.03 -7.87 9.60
N ILE A 169 -10.72 -8.08 9.50
CA ILE A 169 -9.87 -7.41 8.51
C ILE A 169 -10.14 -7.89 7.08
N ALA A 170 -10.78 -9.06 6.90
CA ALA A 170 -11.21 -9.54 5.60
C ALA A 170 -12.46 -8.80 5.09
N HIS A 171 -13.28 -8.29 6.01
CA HIS A 171 -14.54 -7.58 5.72
C HIS A 171 -14.65 -6.26 6.49
N PRO A 172 -13.83 -5.25 6.19
CA PRO A 172 -13.90 -3.94 6.85
C PRO A 172 -15.30 -3.32 6.73
N LYS A 173 -15.83 -2.85 7.86
CA LYS A 173 -17.15 -2.21 7.90
C LYS A 173 -17.00 -0.70 7.91
N THR A 174 -17.57 -0.01 6.92
CA THR A 174 -17.63 1.46 6.92
C THR A 174 -18.40 1.95 8.15
N LEU A 175 -17.76 2.79 8.96
CA LEU A 175 -18.39 3.43 10.11
C LEU A 175 -18.82 4.86 9.77
N ALA A 176 -17.93 5.63 9.16
CA ALA A 176 -18.17 7.04 8.87
C ALA A 176 -17.25 7.58 7.78
N ASN A 177 -17.68 8.68 7.17
CA ASN A 177 -16.86 9.54 6.33
C ASN A 177 -16.82 10.92 6.97
N VAL A 178 -15.65 11.35 7.43
CA VAL A 178 -15.43 12.71 7.95
C VAL A 178 -15.02 13.60 6.77
N GLN A 179 -15.92 14.50 6.37
CA GLN A 179 -15.72 15.39 5.24
C GLN A 179 -14.92 16.63 5.66
N THR A 180 -13.90 17.01 4.89
CA THR A 180 -13.06 18.19 5.16
C THR A 180 -13.01 19.13 3.95
N CYS A 181 -12.97 20.44 4.16
CA CYS A 181 -13.06 21.39 3.04
C CYS A 181 -12.03 21.21 1.93
N ARG A 182 -10.86 20.65 2.26
CA ARG A 182 -9.75 20.43 1.32
C ARG A 182 -9.37 18.96 1.11
N GLY A 183 -10.15 18.02 1.63
CA GLY A 183 -9.82 16.59 1.59
C GLY A 183 -8.74 16.20 2.61
N SER A 184 -8.21 14.99 2.47
CA SER A 184 -7.06 14.48 3.23
C SER A 184 -6.01 14.00 2.25
N HIS A 185 -4.97 14.79 2.02
CA HIS A 185 -3.77 14.38 1.31
C HIS A 185 -3.06 13.29 2.11
N THR A 186 -2.82 13.58 3.38
CA THR A 186 -2.27 12.65 4.36
C THR A 186 -2.89 12.93 5.74
N HIS A 187 -2.72 12.00 6.68
CA HIS A 187 -3.15 12.21 8.05
C HIS A 187 -2.18 11.60 9.05
N THR A 188 -2.24 12.08 10.29
CA THR A 188 -1.51 11.50 11.41
C THR A 188 -2.47 11.18 12.54
N VAL A 189 -2.46 9.92 12.99
CA VAL A 189 -3.18 9.50 14.19
C VAL A 189 -2.34 9.83 15.42
N VAL A 190 -2.93 10.57 16.35
CA VAL A 190 -2.31 10.98 17.61
C VAL A 190 -3.15 10.45 18.76
N THR A 191 -2.47 9.84 19.73
CA THR A 191 -3.11 9.31 20.95
C THR A 191 -2.52 10.02 22.16
N SER A 192 -3.35 10.24 23.17
CA SER A 192 -2.93 10.88 24.42
C SER A 192 -3.06 9.87 25.56
N PRO A 193 -2.00 9.61 26.35
CA PRO A 193 -2.12 8.80 27.56
C PRO A 193 -3.08 9.40 28.60
N ALA A 194 -3.27 10.72 28.58
CA ALA A 194 -4.19 11.44 29.48
C ALA A 194 -5.63 11.51 28.95
N ASP A 195 -5.86 11.18 27.68
CA ASP A 195 -7.19 11.07 27.07
C ASP A 195 -7.29 9.77 26.28
N THR A 196 -7.70 8.72 26.98
CA THR A 196 -7.92 7.39 26.39
C THR A 196 -9.31 7.21 25.78
N ALA A 197 -10.19 8.21 25.92
CA ALA A 197 -11.54 8.17 25.38
C ALA A 197 -11.58 8.63 23.92
N ASN A 198 -10.60 9.45 23.52
CA ASN A 198 -10.51 10.02 22.18
C ASN A 198 -9.27 9.54 21.42
N VAL A 199 -9.39 9.56 20.09
CA VAL A 199 -8.27 9.46 19.15
C VAL A 199 -8.31 10.69 18.27
N TYR A 200 -7.16 11.34 18.09
CA TYR A 200 -7.05 12.56 17.32
C TYR A 200 -6.48 12.25 15.95
N ILE A 201 -7.01 12.90 14.92
CA ILE A 201 -6.55 12.74 13.54
C ILE A 201 -6.21 14.13 13.03
N TYR A 202 -4.94 14.36 12.76
CA TYR A 202 -4.47 15.59 12.13
C TYR A 202 -4.49 15.39 10.63
N VAL A 203 -5.37 16.12 9.95
CA VAL A 203 -5.59 16.00 8.51
C VAL A 203 -4.82 17.10 7.79
N SER A 204 -4.04 16.71 6.78
CA SER A 204 -3.41 17.64 5.85
C SER A 204 -4.10 17.52 4.50
N GLY A 205 -4.92 18.50 4.14
CA GLY A 205 -5.61 18.55 2.85
C GLY A 205 -4.96 19.58 1.91
N SER A 206 -4.69 19.19 0.67
CA SER A 206 -4.03 20.03 -0.34
C SER A 206 -4.97 20.44 -1.48
N ALA A 207 -6.05 19.69 -1.71
CA ALA A 207 -6.96 19.99 -2.82
C ALA A 207 -7.70 21.34 -2.66
N PRO A 208 -8.25 21.90 -3.76
CA PRO A 208 -8.96 23.18 -3.72
C PRO A 208 -10.08 23.19 -2.69
N VAL A 209 -10.38 24.37 -2.13
CA VAL A 209 -11.50 24.51 -1.20
C VAL A 209 -12.79 24.17 -1.93
N ARG A 210 -13.54 23.19 -1.41
CA ARG A 210 -14.84 22.82 -1.98
C ARG A 210 -15.87 23.94 -1.83
N SER A 211 -16.86 23.94 -2.72
CA SER A 211 -17.99 24.86 -2.63
C SER A 211 -18.71 24.74 -1.29
N PRO A 212 -19.17 25.85 -0.67
CA PRO A 212 -20.04 25.80 0.50
C PRO A 212 -21.38 25.09 0.22
N ASN A 213 -21.79 24.98 -1.05
CA ASN A 213 -22.97 24.21 -1.46
C ASN A 213 -22.69 22.69 -1.44
N GLU A 214 -21.43 22.26 -1.53
CA GLU A 214 -21.06 20.84 -1.39
C GLU A 214 -20.89 20.46 0.09
N LEU A 215 -20.26 21.34 0.88
CA LEU A 215 -20.13 21.20 2.33
C LEU A 215 -20.20 22.57 2.99
N ALA A 216 -21.21 22.76 3.83
CA ALA A 216 -21.39 24.01 4.56
C ALA A 216 -20.17 24.33 5.45
N GLY A 217 -19.84 25.62 5.56
CA GLY A 217 -18.70 26.11 6.34
C GLY A 217 -17.36 26.13 5.60
N CYS A 218 -17.30 25.66 4.35
CA CYS A 218 -16.10 25.79 3.54
C CYS A 218 -15.99 27.17 2.90
N SER A 219 -14.90 27.86 3.19
CA SER A 219 -14.56 29.16 2.62
C SER A 219 -13.15 29.15 2.06
N GLY A 220 -13.01 29.68 0.84
CA GLY A 220 -11.72 29.88 0.15
C GLY A 220 -11.31 31.35 0.09
N ALA A 221 -11.97 32.22 0.85
CA ALA A 221 -11.58 33.62 0.96
C ALA A 221 -10.22 33.76 1.66
N ASP A 222 -9.58 34.90 1.48
CA ASP A 222 -8.33 35.21 2.18
C ASP A 222 -8.55 35.26 3.69
N LEU A 223 -7.54 34.87 4.46
CA LEU A 223 -7.63 34.74 5.92
C LEU A 223 -7.92 36.06 6.66
N ASP A 224 -7.58 37.19 6.04
CA ASP A 224 -7.88 38.54 6.55
C ASP A 224 -9.35 38.93 6.32
N GLN A 225 -10.00 38.33 5.33
CA GLN A 225 -11.41 38.52 5.00
C GLN A 225 -12.31 37.53 5.74
N ASP A 226 -11.84 36.30 5.98
CA ASP A 226 -12.60 35.24 6.62
C ASP A 226 -11.73 34.37 7.54
N SER A 227 -11.93 34.54 8.84
CA SER A 227 -11.27 33.72 9.87
C SER A 227 -11.62 32.24 9.82
N SER A 228 -12.69 31.86 9.10
CA SER A 228 -13.11 30.47 8.88
C SER A 228 -12.55 29.88 7.58
N SER A 229 -11.68 30.60 6.86
CA SER A 229 -11.06 30.11 5.63
C SER A 229 -10.38 28.76 5.84
N ALA A 230 -10.58 27.86 4.87
CA ALA A 230 -9.94 26.56 4.83
C ALA A 230 -8.52 26.62 4.24
N LEU A 231 -8.05 27.80 3.85
CA LEU A 231 -6.68 28.00 3.38
C LEU A 231 -5.71 27.95 4.57
N PHE A 232 -4.53 27.38 4.32
CA PHE A 232 -3.52 27.19 5.36
C PHE A 232 -2.79 28.51 5.64
N ARG A 233 -2.36 28.71 6.88
CA ARG A 233 -1.45 29.77 7.30
C ARG A 233 -0.08 29.14 7.53
N ILE A 234 0.95 29.58 6.79
CA ILE A 234 2.36 29.28 7.09
C ILE A 234 2.90 30.40 7.97
#